data_AF-W6JVR0-F1
#
_entry.id   AF-W6JVR0-F1
#
_cell.length_a   1.000
_cell.length_b   1.000
_cell.length_c   1.000
_cell.angle_alpha   90.00
_cell.angle_beta   90.00
_cell.angle_gamma   90.00
#
_symmetry.space_group_name_H-M   'P 1'
#
loop_
_entity.id
_entity.type
_entity.pdbx_description
1 polymer ?
#
loop_
_entity_poly.entity_id
_entity_poly.type
_entity_poly.pdbx_seq_one_letter_code
_entity_poly.pdbx_strand_id
1 'polypeptide(L)'
;MSTATRRLIAPAVVTALAVPTIAAAAVPPPPKPPVTLPSAVDVSMPYEGQVFCELVTRPGVADFAKTVSTHYSRTDYHTVRTCLGDVSEHYDGRALDWMLSAYDPEDKAIADSVTKWLTQPVNGVYGANARRLGIMYIIWNGKTWKSYRNPETWTTYTGAVPHTDHIHFSFAWDGACKRTSWWTGKALTTVSMAKCGSSNGPLVSVETEFTQYKDTLLMLGSKGDAVVLAQQNLGVPADGDFGPITRSAVINFQKKWKLDVTGRVNKGVWNQMERQQYPLIKYRSTTVLRKGMSGGQAIKDAQRALRITQDGIFGSGMEAAVKRIQGKYRLAQTGVIRPLTWAALDEELRSRMRQAEFDAGIDKAAAEVLLSAIR
;
A
#
# COMPACT_ATOMS: atom_id res chain seq x y z
N MET A 1 43.65 14.19 -94.85
CA MET A 1 44.45 14.20 -93.60
C MET A 1 43.77 15.12 -92.60
N SER A 2 43.01 14.55 -91.65
CA SER A 2 42.82 15.12 -90.31
C SER A 2 42.18 14.04 -89.45
N THR A 3 42.91 13.65 -88.41
CA THR A 3 42.71 12.48 -87.54
C THR A 3 41.58 12.74 -86.54
N ALA A 4 40.59 11.85 -86.54
CA ALA A 4 39.51 11.84 -85.55
C ALA A 4 39.99 11.16 -84.25
N THR A 5 40.32 11.96 -83.24
CA THR A 5 40.72 11.48 -81.91
C THR A 5 39.49 11.18 -81.08
N ARG A 6 39.07 9.91 -81.04
CA ARG A 6 37.95 9.43 -80.20
C ARG A 6 38.43 9.33 -78.74
N ARG A 7 38.16 10.36 -77.92
CA ARG A 7 38.41 10.33 -76.47
C ARG A 7 37.39 9.40 -75.80
N LEU A 8 37.87 8.31 -75.19
CA LEU A 8 37.10 7.45 -74.30
C LEU A 8 36.90 8.19 -72.97
N ILE A 9 35.64 8.50 -72.64
CA ILE A 9 35.25 8.98 -71.31
C ILE A 9 34.96 7.74 -70.47
N ALA A 10 35.81 7.45 -69.49
CA ALA A 10 35.54 6.43 -68.48
C ALA A 10 34.44 6.93 -67.54
N PRO A 11 33.42 6.12 -67.21
CA PRO A 11 32.42 6.51 -66.22
C PRO A 11 33.05 6.53 -64.84
N ALA A 12 33.00 7.67 -64.17
CA ALA A 12 33.34 7.78 -62.75
C ALA A 12 32.27 7.02 -61.95
N VAL A 13 32.64 5.85 -61.41
CA VAL A 13 31.81 5.11 -60.45
C VAL A 13 31.84 5.89 -59.14
N VAL A 14 30.77 6.66 -58.88
CA VAL A 14 30.51 7.22 -57.56
C VAL A 14 29.95 6.08 -56.70
N THR A 15 30.79 5.45 -55.89
CA THR A 15 30.34 4.58 -54.81
C THR A 15 29.65 5.44 -53.76
N ALA A 16 28.31 5.47 -53.79
CA ALA A 16 27.53 6.01 -52.69
C ALA A 16 27.81 5.14 -51.45
N LEU A 17 28.61 5.67 -50.53
CA LEU A 17 28.75 5.10 -49.19
C LEU A 17 27.39 5.21 -48.52
N ALA A 18 26.68 4.09 -48.43
CA ALA A 18 25.49 3.98 -47.60
C ALA A 18 25.93 4.22 -46.14
N VAL A 19 25.59 5.40 -45.62
CA VAL A 19 25.73 5.66 -44.18
C VAL A 19 24.76 4.71 -43.48
N PRO A 20 25.23 3.80 -42.62
CA PRO A 20 24.34 2.91 -41.91
C PRO A 20 23.39 3.75 -41.07
N THR A 21 22.10 3.67 -41.37
CA THR A 21 21.07 4.19 -40.48
C THR A 21 21.15 3.38 -39.20
N ILE A 22 21.71 3.98 -38.15
CA ILE A 22 21.62 3.42 -36.80
C ILE A 22 20.13 3.35 -36.49
N ALA A 23 19.55 2.14 -36.53
CA ALA A 23 18.20 1.93 -36.07
C ALA A 23 18.14 2.42 -34.62
N ALA A 24 17.24 3.37 -34.33
CA ALA A 24 17.01 3.83 -32.97
C ALA A 24 16.77 2.60 -32.08
N ALA A 25 17.59 2.45 -31.05
CA ALA A 25 17.45 1.34 -30.11
C ALA A 25 16.03 1.37 -29.54
N ALA A 26 15.31 0.24 -29.64
CA ALA A 26 13.96 0.16 -29.13
C ALA A 26 13.96 0.35 -27.61
N VAL A 27 13.04 1.19 -27.11
CA VAL A 27 12.88 1.41 -25.66
C VAL A 27 12.66 0.06 -24.97
N PRO A 28 13.45 -0.28 -23.93
CA PRO A 28 13.27 -1.53 -23.18
C PRO A 28 11.81 -1.68 -22.69
N PRO A 29 11.27 -2.91 -22.61
CA PRO A 29 9.93 -3.11 -22.07
C PRO A 29 9.89 -2.65 -20.60
N PRO A 30 8.71 -2.28 -20.07
CA PRO A 30 8.59 -1.83 -18.69
C PRO A 30 9.12 -2.82 -17.66
N PRO A 31 9.60 -2.33 -16.50
CA PRO A 31 10.13 -3.19 -15.45
C PRO A 31 9.08 -4.17 -14.93
N LYS A 32 9.55 -5.36 -14.53
CA LYS A 32 8.68 -6.41 -13.98
C LYS A 32 8.41 -6.17 -12.49
N PRO A 33 7.22 -6.54 -11.99
CA PRO A 33 6.92 -6.51 -10.56
C PRO A 33 7.84 -7.47 -9.78
N PRO A 34 8.19 -7.14 -8.53
CA PRO A 34 9.03 -7.99 -7.67
C PRO A 34 8.32 -9.25 -7.15
N VAL A 35 7.01 -9.35 -7.39
CA VAL A 35 6.14 -10.45 -6.96
C VAL A 35 5.18 -10.84 -8.09
N THR A 36 4.57 -12.02 -7.99
CA THR A 36 3.47 -12.40 -8.90
C THR A 36 2.25 -11.55 -8.60
N LEU A 37 1.72 -10.86 -9.61
CA LEU A 37 0.57 -9.98 -9.45
C LEU A 37 -0.74 -10.78 -9.46
N PRO A 38 -1.72 -10.44 -8.61
CA PRO A 38 -3.05 -11.05 -8.65
C PRO A 38 -3.83 -10.53 -9.87
N SER A 39 -4.85 -11.27 -10.31
CA SER A 39 -5.75 -10.82 -11.39
C SER A 39 -6.49 -9.53 -11.02
N ALA A 40 -6.91 -9.41 -9.76
CA ALA A 40 -7.50 -8.19 -9.22
C ALA A 40 -6.47 -7.04 -9.17
N VAL A 41 -6.91 -5.85 -9.59
CA VAL A 41 -6.15 -4.59 -9.51
C VAL A 41 -6.48 -3.90 -8.19
N ASP A 42 -5.51 -3.18 -7.62
CA ASP A 42 -5.73 -2.37 -6.42
C ASP A 42 -6.83 -1.32 -6.65
N VAL A 43 -7.53 -0.96 -5.58
CA VAL A 43 -8.47 0.17 -5.59
C VAL A 43 -7.81 1.44 -6.09
N SER A 44 -8.61 2.34 -6.68
CA SER A 44 -8.07 3.64 -7.11
C SER A 44 -7.58 4.44 -5.91
N MET A 45 -6.41 5.06 -6.05
CA MET A 45 -5.84 5.88 -4.99
C MET A 45 -6.51 7.25 -5.00
N PRO A 46 -7.10 7.72 -3.88
CA PRO A 46 -7.62 9.08 -3.79
C PRO A 46 -6.48 10.10 -3.87
N TYR A 47 -6.84 11.38 -3.98
CA TYR A 47 -5.88 12.43 -3.70
C TYR A 47 -5.60 12.48 -2.20
N GLU A 48 -4.34 12.34 -1.81
CA GLU A 48 -3.89 12.40 -0.43
C GLU A 48 -3.00 13.63 -0.25
N GLY A 49 -3.61 14.70 0.26
CA GLY A 49 -2.93 15.96 0.53
C GLY A 49 -1.81 15.82 1.56
N GLN A 50 -0.83 16.69 1.42
CA GLN A 50 0.41 16.72 2.19
C GLN A 50 0.15 17.45 3.50
N VAL A 51 0.59 16.86 4.61
CA VAL A 51 0.22 17.33 5.96
C VAL A 51 1.42 17.65 6.85
N PHE A 52 2.66 17.45 6.39
CA PHE A 52 3.88 17.73 7.16
C PHE A 52 5.16 17.67 6.30
N CYS A 53 6.25 18.18 6.85
CA CYS A 53 7.60 18.15 6.32
C CYS A 53 8.46 17.13 7.09
N GLU A 54 8.96 16.09 6.43
CA GLU A 54 9.85 15.08 7.03
C GLU A 54 11.16 14.90 6.26
N LEU A 55 11.20 15.22 4.96
CA LEU A 55 12.39 15.10 4.10
C LEU A 55 13.00 13.69 4.09
N VAL A 56 12.15 12.67 4.23
CA VAL A 56 12.55 11.26 4.18
C VAL A 56 11.86 10.58 3.01
N THR A 57 12.63 10.11 2.03
CA THR A 57 12.13 9.34 0.89
C THR A 57 11.38 8.10 1.35
N ARG A 58 10.18 7.90 0.81
CA ARG A 58 9.38 6.74 1.17
C ARG A 58 9.82 5.45 0.46
N PRO A 59 9.59 4.30 1.08
CA PRO A 59 10.23 3.04 0.67
C PRO A 59 9.84 2.57 -0.73
N GLY A 60 8.56 2.69 -1.06
CA GLY A 60 8.03 2.37 -2.39
C GLY A 60 8.51 3.37 -3.45
N VAL A 61 8.68 4.63 -3.07
CA VAL A 61 9.25 5.66 -3.94
C VAL A 61 10.73 5.37 -4.22
N ALA A 62 11.51 5.05 -3.18
CA ALA A 62 12.92 4.67 -3.32
C ALA A 62 13.12 3.45 -4.21
N ASP A 63 12.33 2.38 -3.99
CA ASP A 63 12.40 1.18 -4.83
C ASP A 63 11.96 1.47 -6.27
N PHE A 64 10.86 2.20 -6.47
CA PHE A 64 10.39 2.54 -7.81
C PHE A 64 11.41 3.39 -8.55
N ALA A 65 11.94 4.44 -7.91
CA ALA A 65 12.99 5.29 -8.44
C ALA A 65 14.21 4.47 -8.85
N LYS A 66 14.71 3.61 -7.96
CA LYS A 66 15.83 2.71 -8.25
C LYS A 66 15.53 1.77 -9.41
N THR A 67 14.34 1.19 -9.46
CA THR A 67 13.93 0.26 -10.52
C THR A 67 13.89 0.95 -11.87
N VAL A 68 13.16 2.06 -12.04
CA VAL A 68 13.03 2.72 -13.35
C VAL A 68 14.36 3.33 -13.79
N SER A 69 15.08 3.98 -12.87
CA SER A 69 16.34 4.64 -13.18
C SER A 69 17.44 3.67 -13.62
N THR A 70 17.55 2.52 -12.94
CA THR A 70 18.53 1.48 -13.30
C THR A 70 18.11 0.74 -14.57
N HIS A 71 16.82 0.43 -14.71
CA HIS A 71 16.29 -0.34 -15.85
C HIS A 71 16.46 0.38 -17.19
N TYR A 72 16.34 1.71 -17.19
CA TYR A 72 16.49 2.54 -18.38
C TYR A 72 17.84 3.28 -18.44
N SER A 73 18.79 2.99 -17.54
CA SER A 73 20.10 3.64 -17.49
C SER A 73 20.02 5.18 -17.45
N ARG A 74 19.10 5.70 -16.64
CA ARG A 74 18.90 7.14 -16.38
C ARG A 74 18.82 7.34 -14.87
N THR A 75 19.98 7.46 -14.24
CA THR A 75 20.14 7.42 -12.78
C THR A 75 19.87 8.75 -12.07
N ASP A 76 19.59 9.81 -12.81
CA ASP A 76 19.33 11.14 -12.25
C ASP A 76 17.87 11.28 -11.82
N TYR A 77 17.65 11.38 -10.51
CA TYR A 77 16.32 11.56 -9.93
C TYR A 77 16.39 12.20 -8.54
N HIS A 78 15.30 12.86 -8.17
CA HIS A 78 15.13 13.53 -6.88
C HIS A 78 13.81 13.09 -6.23
N THR A 79 13.82 12.88 -4.91
CA THR A 79 12.63 12.37 -4.19
C THR A 79 12.15 13.31 -3.10
N VAL A 80 13.08 13.98 -2.41
CA VAL A 80 12.77 14.99 -1.39
C VAL A 80 13.41 16.31 -1.78
N ARG A 81 12.78 17.42 -1.36
CA ARG A 81 13.31 18.78 -1.55
C ARG A 81 13.01 19.61 -0.32
N THR A 82 13.80 20.66 -0.07
CA THR A 82 13.63 21.57 1.07
C THR A 82 12.19 22.03 1.22
N CYS A 83 11.67 21.97 2.44
CA CYS A 83 10.30 22.39 2.73
C CYS A 83 10.15 23.90 2.63
N LEU A 84 9.16 24.32 1.84
CA LEU A 84 8.74 25.71 1.69
C LEU A 84 7.28 25.85 2.16
N GLY A 85 6.72 27.05 2.11
CA GLY A 85 5.34 27.33 2.54
C GLY A 85 4.23 26.88 1.56
N ASP A 86 4.57 26.20 0.47
CA ASP A 86 3.65 25.60 -0.49
C ASP A 86 3.35 24.12 -0.15
N VAL A 87 2.63 23.43 -1.03
CA VAL A 87 2.14 22.07 -0.81
C VAL A 87 2.84 21.13 -1.80
N SER A 88 3.60 20.15 -1.31
CA SER A 88 4.39 19.24 -2.16
C SER A 88 4.63 17.86 -1.53
N GLU A 89 4.39 16.78 -2.28
CA GLU A 89 4.67 15.40 -1.84
C GLU A 89 6.18 15.14 -1.71
N HIS A 90 7.03 16.04 -2.21
CA HIS A 90 8.47 15.97 -1.91
C HIS A 90 8.78 16.25 -0.43
N TYR A 91 7.89 16.93 0.32
CA TYR A 91 8.11 17.25 1.73
C TYR A 91 7.90 16.05 2.64
N ASP A 92 6.92 15.20 2.31
CA ASP A 92 6.64 13.96 3.03
C ASP A 92 7.24 12.73 2.34
N GLY A 93 8.03 12.91 1.27
CA GLY A 93 8.82 11.89 0.58
C GLY A 93 8.05 10.93 -0.32
N ARG A 94 6.82 11.29 -0.69
CA ARG A 94 5.96 10.50 -1.58
C ARG A 94 6.09 10.87 -3.06
N ALA A 95 7.01 11.78 -3.41
CA ALA A 95 7.24 12.20 -4.78
C ALA A 95 8.56 11.71 -5.37
N LEU A 96 8.59 11.64 -6.70
CA LEU A 96 9.77 11.36 -7.52
C LEU A 96 9.77 12.27 -8.74
N ASP A 97 10.82 13.06 -8.88
CA ASP A 97 11.20 13.73 -10.13
C ASP A 97 12.30 12.90 -10.78
N TRP A 98 12.01 12.32 -11.95
CA TRP A 98 12.98 11.56 -12.72
C TRP A 98 13.41 12.41 -13.93
N MET A 99 14.69 12.76 -13.99
CA MET A 99 15.23 13.80 -14.87
C MET A 99 15.38 13.29 -16.30
N LEU A 100 14.24 13.24 -17.00
CA LEU A 100 14.12 12.92 -18.42
C LEU A 100 13.67 14.16 -19.18
N SER A 101 14.44 14.58 -20.18
CA SER A 101 14.11 15.76 -20.99
C SER A 101 13.13 15.42 -22.11
N ALA A 102 12.03 16.16 -22.21
CA ALA A 102 11.10 16.06 -23.34
C ALA A 102 11.71 16.59 -24.65
N TYR A 103 12.83 17.30 -24.58
CA TYR A 103 13.59 17.79 -25.73
C TYR A 103 14.65 16.79 -26.21
N ASP A 104 15.00 15.80 -25.40
CA ASP A 104 15.85 14.69 -25.82
C ASP A 104 14.96 13.56 -26.37
N PRO A 105 15.16 13.10 -27.61
CA PRO A 105 14.30 12.09 -28.22
C PRO A 105 14.32 10.73 -27.50
N GLU A 106 15.44 10.34 -26.89
CA GLU A 106 15.58 9.05 -26.19
C GLU A 106 14.85 9.11 -24.84
N ASP A 107 15.10 10.16 -24.07
CA ASP A 107 14.42 10.41 -22.79
C ASP A 107 12.90 10.53 -22.99
N LYS A 108 12.48 11.26 -24.02
CA LYS A 108 11.06 11.39 -24.36
C LYS A 108 10.44 10.05 -24.70
N ALA A 109 11.12 9.21 -25.47
CA ALA A 109 10.62 7.88 -25.83
C ALA A 109 10.49 6.97 -24.58
N ILE A 110 11.44 7.06 -23.64
CA ILE A 110 11.40 6.34 -22.35
C ILE A 110 10.21 6.84 -21.51
N ALA A 111 10.08 8.16 -21.32
CA ALA A 111 9.02 8.76 -20.53
C ALA A 111 7.62 8.46 -21.10
N ASP A 112 7.46 8.55 -22.42
CA ASP A 112 6.21 8.20 -23.11
C ASP A 112 5.88 6.70 -22.95
N SER A 113 6.88 5.82 -23.01
CA SER A 113 6.71 4.38 -22.78
C SER A 113 6.25 4.07 -21.35
N VAL A 114 6.91 4.66 -20.35
CA VAL A 114 6.60 4.44 -18.93
C VAL A 114 5.24 5.02 -18.57
N THR A 115 4.94 6.25 -18.98
CA THR A 115 3.64 6.88 -18.73
C THR A 115 2.50 6.10 -19.38
N LYS A 116 2.68 5.63 -20.61
CA LYS A 116 1.72 4.75 -21.27
C LYS A 116 1.53 3.45 -20.51
N TRP A 117 2.61 2.76 -20.13
CA TRP A 117 2.53 1.51 -19.37
C TRP A 117 1.78 1.67 -18.04
N LEU A 118 2.02 2.76 -17.32
CA LEU A 118 1.39 3.05 -16.04
C LEU A 118 -0.11 3.34 -16.19
N THR A 119 -0.50 4.06 -17.24
CA THR A 119 -1.84 4.65 -17.36
C THR A 119 -2.79 3.87 -18.27
N GLN A 120 -2.27 3.05 -19.19
CA GLN A 120 -3.09 2.26 -20.11
C GLN A 120 -3.96 1.22 -19.37
N PRO A 121 -5.15 0.90 -19.89
CA PRO A 121 -6.03 -0.08 -19.26
C PRO A 121 -5.45 -1.50 -19.33
N VAL A 122 -5.64 -2.25 -18.25
CA VAL A 122 -5.40 -3.71 -18.22
C VAL A 122 -6.70 -4.37 -17.82
N ASN A 123 -7.23 -5.25 -18.68
CA ASN A 123 -8.53 -5.92 -18.50
C ASN A 123 -9.67 -4.93 -18.16
N GLY A 124 -9.72 -3.79 -18.87
CA GLY A 124 -10.74 -2.76 -18.67
C GLY A 124 -10.51 -1.82 -17.47
N VAL A 125 -9.45 -2.02 -16.67
CA VAL A 125 -9.13 -1.14 -15.55
C VAL A 125 -8.08 -0.10 -15.98
N TYR A 126 -8.51 1.16 -16.14
CA TYR A 126 -7.63 2.29 -16.43
C TYR A 126 -6.61 2.52 -15.31
N GLY A 127 -5.37 2.87 -15.68
CA GLY A 127 -4.29 3.10 -14.73
C GLY A 127 -3.91 1.89 -13.91
N ALA A 128 -4.12 0.66 -14.40
CA ALA A 128 -3.94 -0.53 -13.58
C ALA A 128 -2.56 -0.61 -12.94
N ASN A 129 -1.48 -0.37 -13.69
CA ASN A 129 -0.13 -0.40 -13.14
C ASN A 129 0.16 0.77 -12.20
N ALA A 130 -0.36 1.98 -12.50
CA ALA A 130 -0.30 3.10 -11.58
C ALA A 130 -1.00 2.79 -10.24
N ARG A 131 -2.20 2.19 -10.27
CA ARG A 131 -2.91 1.71 -9.07
C ARG A 131 -2.10 0.66 -8.32
N ARG A 132 -1.49 -0.29 -9.05
CA ARG A 132 -0.63 -1.31 -8.46
C ARG A 132 0.58 -0.73 -7.74
N LEU A 133 1.15 0.35 -8.24
CA LEU A 133 2.25 1.06 -7.60
C LEU A 133 1.77 2.05 -6.52
N GLY A 134 0.48 2.34 -6.47
CA GLY A 134 -0.13 3.33 -5.59
C GLY A 134 0.19 4.78 -5.99
N ILE A 135 0.26 5.05 -7.30
CA ILE A 135 0.46 6.39 -7.85
C ILE A 135 -0.89 7.12 -7.91
N MET A 136 -0.93 8.32 -7.32
CA MET A 136 -2.09 9.22 -7.35
C MET A 136 -2.14 10.02 -8.64
N TYR A 137 -1.00 10.58 -9.06
CA TYR A 137 -0.91 11.38 -10.27
C TYR A 137 0.51 11.40 -10.85
N ILE A 138 0.56 11.73 -12.14
CA ILE A 138 1.78 11.86 -12.94
C ILE A 138 1.71 13.19 -13.67
N ILE A 139 2.84 13.90 -13.81
CA ILE A 139 2.97 15.09 -14.64
C ILE A 139 4.14 14.89 -15.60
N TRP A 140 3.89 15.07 -16.89
CA TRP A 140 4.88 14.91 -17.94
C TRP A 140 4.54 15.82 -19.12
N ASN A 141 5.52 16.60 -19.57
CA ASN A 141 5.48 17.37 -20.80
C ASN A 141 4.20 18.21 -20.96
N GLY A 142 3.89 19.03 -19.95
CA GLY A 142 2.74 19.92 -19.92
C GLY A 142 1.40 19.20 -19.75
N LYS A 143 1.39 17.93 -19.36
CA LYS A 143 0.17 17.13 -19.13
C LYS A 143 0.17 16.47 -17.76
N THR A 144 -1.01 16.22 -17.23
CA THR A 144 -1.20 15.48 -15.98
C THR A 144 -2.22 14.36 -16.14
N TRP A 145 -1.91 13.23 -15.54
CA TRP A 145 -2.81 12.09 -15.36
C TRP A 145 -3.09 11.89 -13.87
N LYS A 146 -4.34 11.58 -13.51
CA LYS A 146 -4.78 11.45 -12.12
C LYS A 146 -5.60 10.18 -11.94
N SER A 147 -5.14 9.29 -11.07
CA SER A 147 -5.81 8.02 -10.74
C SER A 147 -7.21 8.26 -10.15
N TYR A 148 -7.36 9.31 -9.35
CA TYR A 148 -8.60 9.71 -8.68
C TYR A 148 -9.52 10.60 -9.52
N ARG A 149 -9.12 11.04 -10.72
CA ARG A 149 -9.89 11.97 -11.54
C ARG A 149 -9.64 11.74 -13.03
N ASN A 150 -10.64 11.18 -13.71
CA ASN A 150 -10.64 10.84 -15.13
C ASN A 150 -9.43 9.96 -15.52
N PRO A 151 -9.25 8.78 -14.89
CA PRO A 151 -8.10 7.90 -15.14
C PRO A 151 -8.00 7.42 -16.61
N GLU A 152 -9.04 7.60 -17.40
CA GLU A 152 -9.09 7.31 -18.84
C GLU A 152 -8.35 8.31 -19.73
N THR A 153 -7.96 9.49 -19.22
CA THR A 153 -7.38 10.55 -20.05
C THR A 153 -6.25 11.33 -19.36
N TRP A 154 -5.41 11.95 -20.19
CA TRP A 154 -4.44 12.95 -19.78
C TRP A 154 -5.03 14.34 -20.03
N THR A 155 -4.86 15.24 -19.06
CA THR A 155 -5.36 16.62 -19.15
C THR A 155 -4.19 17.60 -19.23
N THR A 156 -4.43 18.80 -19.74
CA THR A 156 -3.43 19.88 -19.74
C THR A 156 -3.02 20.23 -18.31
N TYR A 157 -1.72 20.27 -18.07
CA TYR A 157 -1.16 20.74 -16.81
C TYR A 157 -0.91 22.25 -16.87
N THR A 158 -1.36 22.98 -15.84
CA THR A 158 -1.31 24.45 -15.80
C THR A 158 -0.46 24.99 -14.65
N GLY A 159 0.33 24.14 -13.98
CA GLY A 159 1.23 24.59 -12.93
C GLY A 159 2.47 25.30 -13.47
N ALA A 160 3.17 26.01 -12.59
CA ALA A 160 4.28 26.90 -12.96
C ALA A 160 5.46 26.19 -13.67
N VAL A 161 5.74 24.94 -13.28
CA VAL A 161 6.79 24.11 -13.89
C VAL A 161 6.14 23.17 -14.89
N PRO A 162 6.38 23.27 -16.21
CA PRO A 162 5.66 22.48 -17.20
C PRO A 162 6.09 21.00 -17.26
N HIS A 163 7.11 20.59 -16.48
CA HIS A 163 7.65 19.22 -16.46
C HIS A 163 8.11 18.76 -17.85
N THR A 164 8.84 19.63 -18.55
CA THR A 164 9.48 19.32 -19.85
C THR A 164 10.92 18.83 -19.68
N ASP A 165 11.48 18.97 -18.49
CA ASP A 165 12.84 18.60 -18.09
C ASP A 165 12.87 17.38 -17.15
N HIS A 166 11.70 16.95 -16.65
CA HIS A 166 11.55 15.75 -15.83
C HIS A 166 10.12 15.22 -15.87
N ILE A 167 9.95 13.96 -15.48
CA ILE A 167 8.65 13.38 -15.15
C ILE A 167 8.46 13.38 -13.63
N HIS A 168 7.30 13.84 -13.18
CA HIS A 168 6.93 13.83 -11.77
C HIS A 168 5.91 12.74 -11.48
N PHE A 169 6.15 11.97 -10.42
CA PHE A 169 5.23 10.98 -9.87
C PHE A 169 4.90 11.31 -8.43
N SER A 170 3.62 11.22 -8.08
CA SER A 170 3.16 11.35 -6.69
C SER A 170 2.40 10.12 -6.22
N PHE A 171 2.82 9.58 -5.07
CA PHE A 171 2.31 8.33 -4.52
C PHE A 171 1.34 8.57 -3.35
N ALA A 172 0.32 7.72 -3.25
CA ALA A 172 -0.47 7.57 -2.03
C ALA A 172 0.34 6.85 -0.97
N TRP A 173 -0.06 6.94 0.30
CA TRP A 173 0.62 6.27 1.41
C TRP A 173 0.74 4.76 1.19
N ASP A 174 -0.26 4.08 0.64
CA ASP A 174 -0.14 2.64 0.37
C ASP A 174 0.95 2.30 -0.65
N GLY A 175 1.07 3.08 -1.72
CA GLY A 175 2.13 2.92 -2.72
C GLY A 175 3.49 3.27 -2.15
N ALA A 176 3.57 4.44 -1.52
CA ALA A 176 4.76 4.94 -0.86
C ALA A 176 5.26 3.96 0.21
N CYS A 177 4.39 3.24 0.92
CA CYS A 177 4.75 2.33 2.01
C CYS A 177 4.78 0.85 1.62
N LYS A 178 4.76 0.54 0.33
CA LYS A 178 4.85 -0.83 -0.21
C LYS A 178 3.72 -1.76 0.24
N ARG A 179 2.48 -1.26 0.33
CA ARG A 179 1.29 -2.01 0.76
C ARG A 179 0.42 -2.51 -0.39
N THR A 180 0.60 -1.94 -1.57
CA THR A 180 -0.15 -2.31 -2.79
C THR A 180 0.26 -3.68 -3.36
N SER A 181 -0.53 -4.18 -4.31
CA SER A 181 -0.30 -5.49 -4.94
C SER A 181 1.03 -5.60 -5.68
N TRP A 182 1.60 -4.49 -6.14
CA TRP A 182 2.95 -4.48 -6.75
C TRP A 182 4.01 -5.02 -5.81
N TRP A 183 3.85 -4.80 -4.50
CA TRP A 183 4.85 -5.18 -3.50
C TRP A 183 4.45 -6.45 -2.74
N THR A 184 3.16 -6.70 -2.60
CA THR A 184 2.62 -7.75 -1.71
C THR A 184 2.08 -8.96 -2.45
N GLY A 185 1.76 -8.85 -3.74
CA GLY A 185 1.07 -9.89 -4.51
C GLY A 185 -0.41 -10.04 -4.14
N LYS A 186 -0.96 -9.15 -3.29
CA LYS A 186 -2.36 -9.15 -2.89
C LYS A 186 -3.02 -7.83 -3.26
N ALA A 187 -4.18 -7.90 -3.92
CA ALA A 187 -4.95 -6.72 -4.27
C ALA A 187 -5.41 -5.99 -3.00
N LEU A 188 -5.09 -4.70 -2.93
CA LEU A 188 -5.56 -3.76 -1.94
C LEU A 188 -7.01 -3.40 -2.25
N THR A 189 -7.91 -3.69 -1.32
CA THR A 189 -9.35 -3.46 -1.45
C THR A 189 -9.84 -2.21 -0.71
N THR A 190 -8.98 -1.60 0.11
CA THR A 190 -9.28 -0.40 0.91
C THR A 190 -8.01 0.43 1.06
N VAL A 191 -8.13 1.75 0.94
CA VAL A 191 -6.98 2.67 1.09
C VAL A 191 -6.67 2.97 2.56
N SER A 192 -5.40 3.21 2.85
CA SER A 192 -4.89 3.59 4.16
C SER A 192 -4.07 4.86 4.08
N MET A 193 -4.52 5.88 4.80
CA MET A 193 -3.82 7.16 4.97
C MET A 193 -2.65 7.04 5.97
N ALA A 194 -2.39 5.85 6.52
CA ALA A 194 -1.36 5.67 7.52
C ALA A 194 0.03 5.85 6.91
N LYS A 195 0.86 6.71 7.53
CA LYS A 195 2.25 6.90 7.13
C LYS A 195 3.04 5.61 7.10
N CYS A 196 4.20 5.63 6.45
CA CYS A 196 5.06 4.47 6.43
C CYS A 196 5.59 4.20 7.84
N GLY A 197 5.34 2.99 8.34
CA GLY A 197 6.24 2.45 9.36
C GLY A 197 7.63 2.39 8.76
N SER A 198 8.66 2.78 9.52
CA SER A 198 10.05 2.77 9.09
C SER A 198 10.39 1.51 8.29
N SER A 199 10.72 1.63 7.02
CA SER A 199 10.91 0.48 6.12
C SER A 199 12.31 -0.11 6.20
N ASN A 200 12.59 -0.70 7.35
CA ASN A 200 13.09 -2.08 7.43
C ASN A 200 12.30 -2.81 8.53
N GLY A 201 11.09 -2.32 8.79
CA GLY A 201 10.37 -2.59 10.00
C GLY A 201 9.33 -3.70 9.86
N PRO A 202 8.81 -4.14 11.01
CA PRO A 202 7.68 -5.03 11.13
C PRO A 202 6.50 -4.65 10.21
N LEU A 203 5.88 -5.64 9.56
CA LEU A 203 4.60 -5.48 8.85
C LEU A 203 3.38 -5.38 9.79
N VAL A 204 3.62 -5.32 11.10
CA VAL A 204 2.62 -5.20 12.16
C VAL A 204 3.08 -4.18 13.20
N SER A 205 2.14 -3.53 13.88
CA SER A 205 2.43 -2.59 14.97
C SER A 205 2.11 -3.22 16.32
N VAL A 206 2.79 -2.76 17.36
CA VAL A 206 2.38 -3.04 18.74
C VAL A 206 1.11 -2.26 19.12
N GLU A 207 0.90 -1.11 18.49
CA GLU A 207 -0.27 -0.26 18.70
C GLU A 207 -1.43 -0.65 17.79
N THR A 208 -2.64 -0.23 18.19
CA THR A 208 -3.88 -0.36 17.44
C THR A 208 -4.50 1.02 17.21
N GLU A 209 -5.56 1.08 16.42
CA GLU A 209 -6.40 2.27 16.25
C GLU A 209 -7.00 2.77 17.58
N PHE A 210 -7.11 1.90 18.59
CA PHE A 210 -7.62 2.23 19.92
C PHE A 210 -6.57 2.93 20.78
N THR A 211 -5.27 2.67 20.58
CA THR A 211 -4.18 3.17 21.43
C THR A 211 -4.30 4.68 21.65
N GLN A 212 -4.51 5.45 20.59
CA GLN A 212 -4.57 6.91 20.63
C GLN A 212 -5.75 7.45 21.46
N TYR A 213 -6.80 6.65 21.65
CA TYR A 213 -8.02 7.07 22.34
C TYR A 213 -8.17 6.49 23.74
N LYS A 214 -7.24 5.65 24.22
CA LYS A 214 -7.36 4.97 25.53
C LYS A 214 -7.57 5.92 26.72
N ASP A 215 -7.04 7.13 26.64
CA ASP A 215 -7.18 8.17 27.67
C ASP A 215 -8.23 9.24 27.32
N THR A 216 -8.97 9.06 26.23
CA THR A 216 -10.09 9.92 25.82
C THR A 216 -11.39 9.46 26.49
N LEU A 217 -12.09 10.37 27.18
CA LEU A 217 -13.43 10.13 27.69
C LEU A 217 -14.48 10.62 26.69
N LEU A 218 -15.29 9.71 26.14
CA LEU A 218 -16.45 10.09 25.32
C LEU A 218 -17.74 10.08 26.13
N MET A 219 -18.58 11.07 25.91
CA MET A 219 -19.87 11.24 26.55
C MET A 219 -20.86 11.93 25.60
N LEU A 220 -22.11 12.06 26.03
CA LEU A 220 -23.14 12.75 25.25
C LEU A 220 -22.63 14.14 24.80
N GLY A 221 -22.72 14.41 23.51
CA GLY A 221 -22.23 15.65 22.88
C GLY A 221 -20.79 15.61 22.39
N SER A 222 -19.99 14.59 22.72
CA SER A 222 -18.68 14.36 22.08
C SER A 222 -18.85 14.17 20.57
N LYS A 223 -17.85 14.59 19.78
CA LYS A 223 -17.83 14.49 18.32
C LYS A 223 -16.46 14.07 17.77
N GLY A 224 -16.42 13.55 16.55
CA GLY A 224 -15.19 13.30 15.78
C GLY A 224 -14.78 11.82 15.70
N ASP A 225 -13.56 11.56 15.23
CA ASP A 225 -13.08 10.22 14.83
C ASP A 225 -13.09 9.20 15.98
N ALA A 226 -12.86 9.64 17.22
CA ALA A 226 -13.00 8.78 18.40
C ALA A 226 -14.44 8.28 18.55
N VAL A 227 -15.44 9.12 18.30
CA VAL A 227 -16.85 8.72 18.36
C VAL A 227 -17.18 7.75 17.24
N VAL A 228 -16.69 8.00 16.02
CA VAL A 228 -16.84 7.08 14.87
C VAL A 228 -16.29 5.69 15.23
N LEU A 229 -15.07 5.63 15.77
CA LEU A 229 -14.45 4.35 16.16
C LEU A 229 -15.26 3.62 17.24
N ALA A 230 -15.76 4.35 18.25
CA ALA A 230 -16.61 3.76 19.28
C ALA A 230 -17.91 3.22 18.68
N GLN A 231 -18.59 3.99 17.82
CA GLN A 231 -19.85 3.59 17.17
C GLN A 231 -19.70 2.34 16.31
N GLN A 232 -18.64 2.24 15.51
CA GLN A 232 -18.31 1.04 14.73
C GLN A 232 -18.19 -0.21 15.63
N ASN A 233 -17.58 -0.05 16.81
CA ASN A 233 -17.39 -1.14 17.78
C ASN A 233 -18.61 -1.41 18.69
N LEU A 234 -19.61 -0.53 18.63
CA LEU A 234 -20.90 -0.69 19.31
C LEU A 234 -21.99 -1.27 18.40
N GLY A 235 -21.75 -1.34 17.09
CA GLY A 235 -22.74 -1.80 16.11
C GLY A 235 -23.87 -0.81 15.89
N VAL A 236 -23.59 0.49 16.00
CA VAL A 236 -24.53 1.59 15.71
C VAL A 236 -24.03 2.43 14.53
N PRO A 237 -24.87 3.26 13.88
CA PRO A 237 -24.40 4.18 12.85
C PRO A 237 -23.22 5.03 13.35
N ALA A 238 -22.17 5.09 12.54
CA ALA A 238 -20.92 5.76 12.86
C ALA A 238 -20.86 7.16 12.24
N ASP A 239 -21.76 8.04 12.69
CA ASP A 239 -21.90 9.42 12.21
C ASP A 239 -20.90 10.40 12.87
N GLY A 240 -20.16 9.94 13.86
CA GLY A 240 -19.20 10.75 14.60
C GLY A 240 -19.84 11.64 15.67
N ASP A 241 -21.13 11.50 15.92
CA ASP A 241 -21.89 12.27 16.91
C ASP A 241 -22.33 11.38 18.08
N PHE A 242 -21.87 11.71 19.29
CA PHE A 242 -22.22 10.93 20.48
C PHE A 242 -23.59 11.37 20.99
N GLY A 243 -24.65 10.88 20.33
CA GLY A 243 -26.04 11.11 20.70
C GLY A 243 -26.64 10.07 21.65
N PRO A 244 -27.96 10.15 21.92
CA PRO A 244 -28.67 9.21 22.80
C PRO A 244 -28.60 7.74 22.36
N ILE A 245 -28.54 7.48 21.04
CA ILE A 245 -28.39 6.13 20.48
C ILE A 245 -27.02 5.55 20.88
N THR A 246 -25.94 6.30 20.64
CA THR A 246 -24.57 5.92 21.04
C THR A 246 -24.48 5.69 22.55
N ARG A 247 -25.06 6.58 23.37
CA ARG A 247 -25.09 6.42 24.84
C ARG A 247 -25.77 5.12 25.26
N SER A 248 -26.93 4.81 24.69
CA SER A 248 -27.67 3.59 24.99
C SER A 248 -26.88 2.34 24.58
N ALA A 249 -26.20 2.38 23.45
CA ALA A 249 -25.31 1.30 23.01
C ALA A 249 -24.13 1.11 23.96
N VAL A 250 -23.51 2.19 24.45
CA VAL A 250 -22.44 2.12 25.47
C VAL A 250 -22.94 1.47 26.75
N ILE A 251 -24.14 1.82 27.24
CA ILE A 251 -24.74 1.19 28.43
C ILE A 251 -24.91 -0.33 28.21
N ASN A 252 -25.41 -0.73 27.05
CA ASN A 252 -25.59 -2.15 26.73
C ASN A 252 -24.25 -2.88 26.62
N PHE A 253 -23.25 -2.24 26.02
CA PHE A 253 -21.89 -2.76 25.94
C PHE A 253 -21.27 -2.94 27.34
N GLN A 254 -21.40 -1.93 28.21
CA GLN A 254 -20.91 -1.98 29.58
C GLN A 254 -21.58 -3.12 30.37
N LYS A 255 -22.91 -3.27 30.26
CA LYS A 255 -23.64 -4.39 30.87
C LYS A 255 -23.17 -5.74 30.36
N LYS A 256 -23.06 -5.90 29.04
CA LYS A 256 -22.61 -7.15 28.38
C LYS A 256 -21.24 -7.58 28.88
N TRP A 257 -20.32 -6.63 29.05
CA TRP A 257 -18.94 -6.89 29.45
C TRP A 257 -18.65 -6.67 30.93
N LYS A 258 -19.69 -6.48 31.75
CA LYS A 258 -19.58 -6.29 33.20
C LYS A 258 -18.63 -5.15 33.59
N LEU A 259 -18.69 -4.05 32.84
CA LEU A 259 -17.99 -2.80 33.13
C LEU A 259 -18.89 -1.84 33.92
N ASP A 260 -18.32 -0.79 34.50
CA ASP A 260 -19.07 0.27 35.17
C ASP A 260 -20.07 0.92 34.19
N VAL A 261 -21.36 0.82 34.51
CA VAL A 261 -22.47 1.24 33.63
C VAL A 261 -22.69 2.75 33.74
N THR A 262 -21.81 3.53 33.13
CA THR A 262 -21.81 5.00 33.16
C THR A 262 -22.46 5.63 31.92
N GLY A 263 -22.61 4.88 30.83
CA GLY A 263 -22.97 5.41 29.51
C GLY A 263 -21.89 6.29 28.88
N ARG A 264 -20.66 6.26 29.40
CA ARG A 264 -19.49 6.98 28.89
C ARG A 264 -18.43 5.98 28.41
N VAL A 265 -17.70 6.32 27.35
CA VAL A 265 -16.57 5.50 26.88
C VAL A 265 -15.33 5.98 27.61
N ASN A 266 -14.95 5.26 28.65
CA ASN A 266 -13.70 5.46 29.38
C ASN A 266 -12.64 4.43 28.94
N LYS A 267 -11.45 4.49 29.55
CA LYS A 267 -10.34 3.55 29.28
C LYS A 267 -10.75 2.07 29.38
N GLY A 268 -11.62 1.72 30.32
CA GLY A 268 -12.13 0.36 30.47
C GLY A 268 -12.95 -0.08 29.26
N VAL A 269 -13.83 0.79 28.76
CA VAL A 269 -14.61 0.54 27.55
C VAL A 269 -13.70 0.43 26.33
N TRP A 270 -12.74 1.35 26.17
CA TRP A 270 -11.76 1.30 25.06
C TRP A 270 -10.95 0.00 25.04
N ASN A 271 -10.39 -0.38 26.18
CA ASN A 271 -9.63 -1.63 26.31
C ASN A 271 -10.50 -2.84 26.00
N GLN A 272 -11.79 -2.79 26.35
CA GLN A 272 -12.69 -3.89 26.06
C GLN A 272 -13.06 -3.96 24.58
N MET A 273 -13.29 -2.83 23.91
CA MET A 273 -13.50 -2.78 22.45
C MET A 273 -12.26 -3.32 21.72
N GLU A 274 -11.07 -2.88 22.12
CA GLU A 274 -9.80 -3.37 21.57
C GLU A 274 -9.68 -4.90 21.74
N ARG A 275 -10.05 -5.45 22.90
CA ARG A 275 -10.02 -6.91 23.14
C ARG A 275 -11.00 -7.70 22.26
N GLN A 276 -12.10 -7.08 21.80
CA GLN A 276 -13.00 -7.72 20.85
C GLN A 276 -12.39 -7.80 19.46
N GLN A 277 -11.68 -6.74 19.06
CA GLN A 277 -11.04 -6.68 17.75
C GLN A 277 -9.72 -7.44 17.70
N TYR A 278 -8.98 -7.51 18.82
CA TYR A 278 -7.62 -8.03 18.92
C TYR A 278 -7.53 -9.12 20.01
N PRO A 279 -7.89 -10.38 19.70
CA PRO A 279 -8.00 -11.45 20.69
C PRO A 279 -6.71 -11.72 21.49
N LEU A 280 -5.54 -11.45 20.91
CA LEU A 280 -4.24 -11.66 21.56
C LEU A 280 -3.66 -10.38 22.19
N ILE A 281 -4.38 -9.24 22.18
CA ILE A 281 -3.89 -7.97 22.73
C ILE A 281 -3.47 -8.08 24.21
N LYS A 282 -4.16 -8.93 24.97
CA LYS A 282 -3.92 -9.17 26.41
C LYS A 282 -2.52 -9.72 26.71
N TYR A 283 -1.82 -10.28 25.73
CA TYR A 283 -0.45 -10.80 25.87
C TYR A 283 0.62 -9.86 25.33
N ARG A 284 0.21 -8.88 24.53
CA ARG A 284 1.10 -8.13 23.63
C ARG A 284 2.20 -7.39 24.40
N SER A 285 1.91 -6.82 25.58
CA SER A 285 2.89 -6.04 26.35
C SER A 285 3.51 -6.79 27.54
N THR A 286 2.91 -7.88 28.00
CA THR A 286 3.25 -8.51 29.30
C THR A 286 3.82 -9.92 29.19
N THR A 287 3.69 -10.58 28.04
CA THR A 287 3.99 -12.01 27.93
C THR A 287 5.10 -12.28 26.91
N VAL A 288 6.16 -12.96 27.37
CA VAL A 288 7.23 -13.47 26.50
C VAL A 288 7.20 -14.99 26.53
N LEU A 289 7.11 -15.63 25.36
CA LEU A 289 7.16 -17.09 25.23
C LEU A 289 8.39 -17.54 24.45
N ARG A 290 9.04 -18.62 24.88
CA ARG A 290 10.24 -19.19 24.24
C ARG A 290 10.28 -20.70 24.42
N LYS A 291 11.12 -21.36 23.62
CA LYS A 291 11.34 -22.81 23.69
C LYS A 291 11.66 -23.26 25.12
N GLY A 292 11.09 -24.40 25.50
CA GLY A 292 11.22 -25.01 26.83
C GLY A 292 10.16 -24.56 27.83
N MET A 293 9.35 -23.54 27.50
CA MET A 293 8.17 -23.19 28.30
C MET A 293 7.04 -24.19 28.03
N SER A 294 6.31 -24.56 29.08
CA SER A 294 5.13 -25.40 29.01
C SER A 294 4.05 -24.92 29.97
N GLY A 295 2.80 -25.29 29.69
CA GLY A 295 1.64 -24.87 30.47
C GLY A 295 1.19 -23.43 30.19
N GLY A 296 -0.05 -23.13 30.59
CA GLY A 296 -0.63 -21.79 30.49
C GLY A 296 -1.40 -21.51 29.19
N GLN A 297 -2.45 -20.70 29.32
CA GLN A 297 -3.34 -20.37 28.20
C GLN A 297 -2.64 -19.61 27.07
N ALA A 298 -1.61 -18.82 27.38
CA ALA A 298 -0.86 -18.07 26.36
C ALA A 298 -0.18 -18.98 25.34
N ILE A 299 0.38 -20.13 25.76
CA ILE A 299 1.00 -21.08 24.83
C ILE A 299 -0.08 -21.67 23.91
N LYS A 300 -1.22 -22.10 24.46
CA LYS A 300 -2.33 -22.65 23.68
C LYS A 300 -2.91 -21.62 22.70
N ASP A 301 -3.09 -20.37 23.13
CA ASP A 301 -3.57 -19.27 22.28
C ASP A 301 -2.57 -18.99 21.14
N ALA A 302 -1.25 -19.03 21.40
CA ALA A 302 -0.22 -18.91 20.38
C ALA A 302 -0.22 -20.12 19.42
N GLN A 303 -0.35 -21.34 19.94
CA GLN A 303 -0.43 -22.56 19.13
C GLN A 303 -1.65 -22.56 18.20
N ARG A 304 -2.81 -22.10 18.71
CA ARG A 304 -4.01 -21.85 17.90
C ARG A 304 -3.72 -20.85 16.78
N ALA A 305 -3.05 -19.74 17.10
CA ALA A 305 -2.70 -18.72 16.11
C ALA A 305 -1.70 -19.23 15.05
N LEU A 306 -0.80 -20.14 15.43
CA LEU A 306 0.19 -20.79 14.57
C LEU A 306 -0.37 -21.97 13.76
N ARG A 307 -1.62 -22.39 14.00
CA ARG A 307 -2.23 -23.60 13.42
C ARG A 307 -1.41 -24.87 13.68
N ILE A 308 -0.96 -25.04 14.92
CA ILE A 308 -0.31 -26.26 15.40
C ILE A 308 -1.11 -26.86 16.55
N THR A 309 -0.80 -28.10 16.92
CA THR A 309 -1.41 -28.79 18.06
C THR A 309 -1.30 -27.94 19.32
N GLN A 310 -2.40 -27.78 20.04
CA GLN A 310 -2.48 -26.99 21.28
C GLN A 310 -2.10 -27.83 22.51
N ASP A 311 -0.97 -28.53 22.45
CA ASP A 311 -0.47 -29.41 23.52
C ASP A 311 0.04 -28.63 24.74
N GLY A 312 0.13 -27.29 24.66
CA GLY A 312 0.63 -26.43 25.72
C GLY A 312 2.15 -26.50 25.91
N ILE A 313 2.90 -27.03 24.95
CA ILE A 313 4.37 -27.17 25.00
C ILE A 313 5.01 -26.31 23.91
N PHE A 314 5.89 -25.39 24.30
CA PHE A 314 6.74 -24.66 23.36
C PHE A 314 7.98 -25.48 22.99
N GLY A 315 7.78 -26.48 22.13
CA GLY A 315 8.84 -27.34 21.59
C GLY A 315 9.55 -26.76 20.35
N SER A 316 10.42 -27.56 19.73
CA SER A 316 11.14 -27.21 18.49
C SER A 316 10.20 -26.93 17.30
N GLY A 317 9.11 -27.69 17.19
CA GLY A 317 8.09 -27.47 16.15
C GLY A 317 7.41 -26.10 16.26
N MET A 318 7.08 -25.69 17.49
CA MET A 318 6.51 -24.36 17.76
C MET A 318 7.54 -23.25 17.50
N GLU A 319 8.80 -23.41 17.90
CA GLU A 319 9.88 -22.46 17.59
C GLU A 319 10.04 -22.25 16.08
N ALA A 320 10.07 -23.32 15.29
CA ALA A 320 10.14 -23.25 13.84
C ALA A 320 8.93 -22.52 13.24
N ALA A 321 7.72 -22.79 13.75
CA ALA A 321 6.51 -22.09 13.33
C ALA A 321 6.55 -20.58 13.65
N VAL A 322 7.05 -20.21 14.83
CA VAL A 322 7.26 -18.81 15.22
C VAL A 322 8.24 -18.12 14.29
N LYS A 323 9.37 -18.75 13.94
CA LYS A 323 10.34 -18.17 12.99
C LYS A 323 9.75 -17.94 11.59
N ARG A 324 8.86 -18.83 11.12
CA ARG A 324 8.13 -18.63 9.85
C ARG A 324 7.21 -17.41 9.91
N ILE A 325 6.43 -17.25 10.99
CA ILE A 325 5.60 -16.05 11.18
C ILE A 325 6.46 -14.79 11.29
N GLN A 326 7.56 -14.83 12.05
CA GLN A 326 8.49 -13.71 12.14
C GLN A 326 9.02 -13.31 10.76
N GLY A 327 9.43 -14.27 9.94
CA GLY A 327 9.86 -14.00 8.55
C GLY A 327 8.75 -13.38 7.70
N LYS A 328 7.54 -13.95 7.74
CA LYS A 328 6.36 -13.44 7.02
C LYS A 328 6.08 -11.97 7.33
N TYR A 329 6.25 -11.56 8.58
CA TYR A 329 5.97 -10.20 9.05
C TYR A 329 7.23 -9.31 9.16
N ARG A 330 8.36 -9.70 8.55
CA ARG A 330 9.62 -8.95 8.55
C ARG A 330 10.17 -8.65 9.96
N LEU A 331 9.99 -9.60 10.87
CA LEU A 331 10.56 -9.59 12.22
C LEU A 331 11.87 -10.41 12.25
N ALA A 332 12.75 -10.10 13.19
CA ALA A 332 13.89 -10.96 13.48
C ALA A 332 13.41 -12.38 13.88
N GLN A 333 13.93 -13.41 13.20
CA GLN A 333 13.51 -14.82 13.36
C GLN A 333 14.13 -15.46 14.61
N THR A 334 13.92 -14.85 15.76
CA THR A 334 14.46 -15.26 17.06
C THR A 334 13.85 -16.57 17.58
N GLY A 335 12.68 -16.98 17.09
CA GLY A 335 11.92 -18.09 17.67
C GLY A 335 11.27 -17.77 19.01
N VAL A 336 11.34 -16.50 19.47
CA VAL A 336 10.75 -16.01 20.72
C VAL A 336 9.53 -15.14 20.40
N ILE A 337 8.43 -15.37 21.11
CA ILE A 337 7.22 -14.54 21.01
C ILE A 337 7.37 -13.34 21.95
N ARG A 338 7.38 -12.14 21.36
CA ARG A 338 7.51 -10.80 21.98
C ARG A 338 6.39 -9.89 21.43
N PRO A 339 6.26 -8.60 21.84
CA PRO A 339 5.12 -7.77 21.44
C PRO A 339 4.78 -7.77 19.95
N LEU A 340 5.78 -7.62 19.08
CA LEU A 340 5.57 -7.65 17.62
C LEU A 340 5.21 -9.05 17.09
N THR A 341 5.77 -10.12 17.68
CA THR A 341 5.36 -11.48 17.34
C THR A 341 3.92 -11.75 17.76
N TRP A 342 3.49 -11.25 18.93
CA TRP A 342 2.09 -11.32 19.35
C TRP A 342 1.18 -10.58 18.38
N ALA A 343 1.56 -9.37 17.94
CA ALA A 343 0.80 -8.62 16.93
C ALA A 343 0.69 -9.38 15.60
N ALA A 344 1.76 -10.07 15.16
CA ALA A 344 1.74 -10.93 13.99
C ALA A 344 0.80 -12.13 14.14
N LEU A 345 0.84 -12.83 15.27
CA LEU A 345 -0.07 -13.94 15.58
C LEU A 345 -1.53 -13.48 15.65
N ASP A 346 -1.77 -12.27 16.14
CA ASP A 346 -3.09 -11.66 16.23
C ASP A 346 -3.64 -11.34 14.84
N GLU A 347 -2.81 -10.77 13.95
CA GLU A 347 -3.18 -10.57 12.54
C GLU A 347 -3.48 -11.90 11.83
N GLU A 348 -2.66 -12.93 12.04
CA GLU A 348 -2.93 -14.28 11.53
C GLU A 348 -4.32 -14.79 11.96
N LEU A 349 -4.67 -14.62 13.23
CA LEU A 349 -5.95 -15.04 13.76
C LEU A 349 -7.11 -14.22 13.19
N ARG A 350 -7.00 -12.89 13.20
CA ARG A 350 -8.04 -11.98 12.71
C ARG A 350 -8.28 -12.12 11.20
N SER A 351 -7.22 -12.29 10.41
CA SER A 351 -7.31 -12.52 8.97
C SER A 351 -8.17 -13.75 8.66
N ARG A 352 -8.01 -14.82 9.45
CA ARG A 352 -8.82 -16.03 9.31
C ARG A 352 -10.25 -15.86 9.79
N MET A 353 -10.47 -15.08 10.85
CA MET A 353 -11.83 -14.77 11.30
C MET A 353 -12.60 -14.01 10.22
N ARG A 354 -11.99 -12.98 9.62
CA ARG A 354 -12.58 -12.24 8.50
C ARG A 354 -12.87 -13.15 7.30
N GLN A 355 -11.97 -14.07 6.98
CA GLN A 355 -12.20 -15.04 5.90
C GLN A 355 -13.40 -15.95 6.21
N ALA A 356 -13.48 -16.49 7.43
CA ALA A 356 -14.59 -17.35 7.83
C ALA A 356 -15.94 -16.61 7.83
N GLU A 357 -15.97 -15.34 8.26
CA GLU A 357 -17.16 -14.49 8.19
C GLU A 357 -17.59 -14.22 6.74
N PHE A 358 -16.63 -13.95 5.85
CA PHE A 358 -16.88 -13.78 4.43
C PHE A 358 -17.46 -15.04 3.79
N ASP A 359 -16.84 -16.20 4.05
CA ASP A 359 -17.29 -17.49 3.52
C ASP A 359 -18.72 -17.81 4.00
N ALA A 360 -19.01 -17.59 5.29
CA ALA A 360 -20.37 -17.76 5.83
C ALA A 360 -21.40 -16.80 5.21
N GLY A 361 -20.98 -15.59 4.85
CA GLY A 361 -21.83 -14.63 4.14
C GLY A 361 -22.18 -15.09 2.72
N ILE A 362 -21.22 -15.69 2.01
CA ILE A 362 -21.45 -16.30 0.69
C ILE A 362 -22.44 -17.44 0.81
N ASP A 363 -22.25 -18.34 1.77
CA ASP A 363 -23.13 -19.51 1.96
C ASP A 363 -24.57 -19.08 2.25
N LYS A 364 -24.75 -18.04 3.08
CA LYS A 364 -26.07 -17.48 3.39
C LYS A 364 -26.72 -16.88 2.14
N ALA A 365 -25.99 -16.09 1.36
CA ALA A 365 -26.50 -15.48 0.13
C ALA A 365 -26.88 -16.55 -0.91
N ALA A 366 -26.06 -17.61 -1.04
CA ALA A 366 -26.35 -18.74 -1.91
C ALA A 366 -27.63 -19.49 -1.48
N ALA A 367 -27.82 -19.69 -0.18
CA ALA A 367 -29.03 -20.31 0.36
C ALA A 367 -30.29 -19.45 0.11
N GLU A 368 -30.19 -18.12 0.23
CA GLU A 368 -31.30 -17.21 -0.05
C GLU A 368 -31.69 -17.21 -1.55
N VAL A 369 -30.72 -17.29 -2.47
CA VAL A 369 -30.96 -17.43 -3.91
C VAL A 369 -31.60 -18.78 -4.24
N LEU A 370 -31.16 -19.87 -3.60
CA LEU A 370 -31.76 -21.19 -3.80
C LEU A 370 -33.22 -21.22 -3.31
N LEU A 371 -33.52 -20.58 -2.17
CA LEU A 371 -34.88 -20.48 -1.65
C LEU A 371 -35.80 -19.61 -2.52
N SER A 372 -35.28 -18.54 -3.13
CA SER A 372 -36.09 -17.68 -4.01
C SER A 372 -36.36 -18.32 -5.37
N ALA A 373 -35.53 -19.26 -5.83
CA ALA A 373 -35.75 -20.02 -7.05
C ALA A 373 -36.81 -21.16 -6.92
N ILE A 374 -37.22 -21.49 -5.70
CA ILE A 374 -38.22 -22.53 -5.39
C ILE A 374 -39.63 -21.93 -5.15
N ARG A 375 -39.74 -20.60 -5.10
CA ARG A 375 -41.02 -19.86 -5.04
C ARG A 375 -41.38 -19.33 -6.42
#